data_AF-A0A935VKP1-F1
#
_entry.id   AF-A0A935VKP1-F1
#
_cell.length_a   1.000
_cell.length_b   1.000
_cell.length_c   1.000
_cell.angle_alpha   90.00
_cell.angle_beta   90.00
_cell.angle_gamma   90.00
#
_symmetry.space_group_name_H-M   'P 1'
#
loop_
_entity.id
_entity.type
_entity.pdbx_description
1 polymer ?
#
loop_
_entity_poly.entity_id
_entity_poly.type
_entity_poly.pdbx_seq_one_letter_code
_entity_poly.pdbx_strand_id
1 'polypeptide(L)'
;MLKFKHEKIVPFLFIIAAVITINSCRRDNYQAICYGNDIQPILTRSCTNVGCHSVGSKSGGYAFTTYEGVIGAVMTGNASKSELYKAIKGSHPEMPKNGTPLLVKK
;
A
#
# COMPACT_ATOMS: atom_id res chain seq x y z
N MET A 1 -8.01 27.97 -55.22
CA MET A 1 -9.18 27.21 -54.72
C MET A 1 -8.80 25.74 -54.57
N LEU A 2 -8.33 25.30 -53.39
CA LEU A 2 -8.09 23.88 -53.13
C LEU A 2 -9.35 23.26 -52.50
N LYS A 3 -10.09 22.46 -53.27
CA LYS A 3 -11.17 21.60 -52.76
C LYS A 3 -10.54 20.41 -52.03
N PHE A 4 -10.30 20.54 -50.72
CA PHE A 4 -9.88 19.43 -49.89
C PHE A 4 -11.00 18.38 -49.79
N LYS A 5 -10.69 17.13 -50.08
CA LYS A 5 -11.61 16.00 -50.20
C LYS A 5 -12.03 15.51 -48.80
N HIS A 6 -13.02 16.18 -48.20
CA HIS A 6 -13.51 15.93 -46.83
C HIS A 6 -14.16 14.54 -46.65
N GLU A 7 -14.58 13.90 -47.75
CA GLU A 7 -15.35 12.65 -47.71
C GLU A 7 -14.58 11.42 -47.19
N LYS A 8 -13.24 11.39 -47.34
CA LYS A 8 -12.42 10.24 -46.91
C LYS A 8 -11.72 10.41 -45.56
N ILE A 9 -11.71 11.63 -45.01
CA ILE A 9 -11.01 11.98 -43.77
C ILE A 9 -11.93 11.85 -42.55
N VAL A 10 -13.22 12.14 -42.73
CA VAL A 10 -14.27 12.02 -41.70
C VAL A 10 -14.38 10.62 -41.10
N PRO A 11 -14.46 9.52 -41.89
CA PRO A 11 -14.59 8.17 -41.29
C PRO A 11 -13.32 7.73 -40.55
N PHE A 12 -12.14 8.18 -40.97
CA PHE A 12 -10.87 7.83 -40.32
C PHE A 12 -10.72 8.55 -38.97
N LEU A 13 -11.10 9.83 -38.90
CA LEU A 13 -11.15 10.59 -37.65
C LEU A 13 -12.20 10.05 -36.67
N PHE A 14 -13.34 9.54 -37.17
CA PHE A 14 -14.38 8.95 -36.34
C PHE A 14 -13.94 7.62 -35.70
N ILE A 15 -13.22 6.78 -36.46
CA ILE A 15 -12.63 5.53 -35.94
C ILE A 15 -11.54 5.83 -34.90
N ILE A 16 -10.68 6.82 -35.14
CA ILE A 16 -9.65 7.23 -34.17
C ILE A 16 -10.29 7.77 -32.88
N ALA A 17 -11.33 8.61 -32.98
CA ALA A 17 -12.05 9.12 -31.81
C ALA A 17 -12.73 7.98 -31.01
N ALA A 18 -13.33 7.00 -31.68
CA ALA A 18 -13.93 5.85 -31.01
C ALA A 18 -12.89 4.99 -30.25
N VAL A 19 -11.70 4.77 -30.81
CA VAL A 19 -10.60 4.02 -30.17
C VAL A 19 -10.03 4.76 -28.95
N ILE A 20 -10.04 6.09 -28.95
CA ILE A 20 -9.59 6.89 -27.80
C ILE A 20 -10.57 6.78 -26.62
N THR A 21 -11.88 6.67 -26.87
CA THR A 21 -12.90 6.59 -25.81
C THR A 21 -12.95 5.26 -25.05
N ILE A 22 -12.58 4.13 -25.68
CA ILE A 22 -12.58 2.80 -25.04
C ILE A 22 -11.42 2.58 -24.06
N ASN A 23 -10.36 3.41 -24.11
CA ASN A 23 -9.19 3.28 -23.21
C ASN A 23 -9.25 4.18 -21.96
N SER A 24 -10.35 4.92 -21.76
CA SER A 24 -10.46 5.88 -20.65
C SER A 24 -10.88 5.28 -19.31
N CYS A 25 -11.21 3.99 -19.23
CA CYS A 25 -11.48 3.31 -17.97
C CYS A 25 -10.23 2.54 -17.51
N ARG A 26 -9.33 3.20 -16.76
CA ARG A 26 -8.39 2.47 -15.89
C ARG A 26 -9.19 1.82 -14.77
N ARG A 27 -9.42 0.52 -14.86
CA ARG A 27 -9.90 -0.27 -13.73
C ARG A 27 -8.69 -0.58 -12.85
N ASP A 28 -8.28 0.38 -12.03
CA ASP A 28 -7.32 0.11 -10.97
C ASP A 28 -7.96 -0.95 -10.07
N ASN A 29 -7.38 -2.15 -10.04
CA ASN A 29 -7.91 -3.29 -9.31
C ASN A 29 -7.63 -3.06 -7.81
N TYR A 30 -8.38 -2.14 -7.21
CA TYR A 30 -8.26 -1.79 -5.81
C TYR A 30 -8.93 -2.90 -4.98
N GLN A 31 -8.11 -3.77 -4.40
CA GLN A 31 -8.57 -4.67 -3.36
C GLN A 31 -8.67 -3.88 -2.05
N ALA A 32 -9.88 -3.83 -1.49
CA ALA A 32 -10.09 -3.26 -0.17
C ALA A 32 -9.31 -4.09 0.87
N ILE A 33 -8.42 -3.43 1.61
CA ILE A 33 -7.67 -4.04 2.71
C ILE A 33 -8.48 -3.91 3.99
N CYS A 34 -8.77 -5.02 4.64
CA CYS A 34 -9.43 -5.09 5.94
C CYS A 34 -8.40 -5.33 7.05
N TYR A 35 -8.34 -4.45 8.04
CA TYR A 35 -7.38 -4.57 9.14
C TYR A 35 -7.43 -5.94 9.83
N GLY A 36 -8.62 -6.40 10.21
CA GLY A 36 -8.79 -7.65 10.96
C GLY A 36 -8.40 -8.90 10.18
N ASN A 37 -8.62 -8.91 8.86
CA ASN A 37 -8.38 -10.07 8.02
C ASN A 37 -6.98 -10.07 7.41
N ASP A 38 -6.45 -8.89 7.07
CA ASP A 38 -5.22 -8.78 6.30
C ASP A 38 -4.03 -8.32 7.15
N ILE A 39 -4.24 -7.41 8.09
CA ILE A 39 -3.14 -6.76 8.82
C ILE A 39 -2.89 -7.42 10.17
N GLN A 40 -3.93 -7.62 10.98
CA GLN A 40 -3.80 -8.19 12.32
C GLN A 40 -3.13 -9.58 12.30
N PRO A 41 -3.44 -10.51 11.37
CA PRO A 41 -2.79 -11.82 11.35
C PRO A 41 -1.27 -11.74 11.08
N ILE A 42 -0.84 -10.77 10.26
CA ILE A 42 0.59 -10.53 9.98
C ILE A 42 1.29 -10.06 11.26
N LEU A 43 0.72 -9.07 11.95
CA LEU A 43 1.29 -8.54 13.20
C LEU A 43 1.33 -9.60 14.29
N THR A 44 0.26 -10.39 14.44
CA THR A 44 0.20 -11.48 15.40
C THR A 44 1.32 -12.48 15.14
N ARG A 45 1.48 -12.95 13.90
CA ARG A 45 2.47 -13.98 13.54
C ARG A 45 3.91 -13.51 13.67
N SER A 46 4.19 -12.26 13.33
CA SER A 46 5.56 -11.78 13.18
C SER A 46 6.05 -10.90 14.33
N CYS A 47 5.16 -10.27 15.09
CA CYS A 47 5.53 -9.27 16.09
C CYS A 47 5.11 -9.64 17.52
N THR A 48 3.99 -10.36 17.71
CA THR A 48 3.41 -10.61 19.05
C THR A 48 4.01 -11.82 19.78
N ASN A 49 5.23 -12.22 19.43
CA ASN A 49 5.93 -13.30 20.13
C ASN A 49 6.16 -12.93 21.61
N VAL A 50 6.16 -13.94 22.49
CA VAL A 50 6.44 -13.77 23.91
C VAL A 50 7.80 -13.08 24.09
N GLY A 51 7.83 -12.01 24.89
CA GLY A 51 9.02 -11.19 25.08
C GLY A 51 9.18 -10.02 24.10
N CYS A 52 8.45 -9.98 22.99
CA CYS A 52 8.56 -8.92 21.98
C CYS A 52 7.44 -7.86 22.07
N HIS A 53 6.36 -7.98 21.30
CA HIS A 53 5.28 -6.98 21.24
C HIS A 53 3.90 -7.59 21.53
N SER A 54 3.78 -8.34 22.61
CA SER A 54 2.54 -8.97 23.08
C SER A 54 1.89 -8.19 24.23
N VAL A 55 0.70 -8.60 24.69
CA VAL A 55 0.05 -7.96 25.87
C VAL A 55 0.96 -7.99 27.11
N GLY A 56 1.67 -9.11 27.31
CA GLY A 56 2.55 -9.32 28.47
C GLY A 56 3.97 -8.80 28.30
N SER A 57 4.39 -8.46 27.07
CA SER A 57 5.70 -7.85 26.81
C SER A 57 5.58 -6.74 25.79
N LYS A 58 5.80 -5.50 26.24
CA LYS A 58 5.75 -4.29 25.43
C LYS A 58 7.15 -3.79 25.10
N SER A 59 7.96 -4.59 24.42
CA SER A 59 9.29 -4.16 23.98
C SER A 59 9.17 -2.88 23.15
N GLY A 60 10.04 -1.90 23.38
CA GLY A 60 9.94 -0.58 22.75
C GLY A 60 8.65 0.19 23.07
N GLY A 61 7.89 -0.21 24.11
CA GLY A 61 6.67 0.47 24.57
C GLY A 61 5.38 0.04 23.88
N TYR A 62 5.42 -0.89 22.91
CA TYR A 62 4.27 -1.25 22.09
C TYR A 62 3.84 -2.71 22.23
N ALA A 63 2.52 -2.93 22.26
CA ALA A 63 1.87 -4.23 22.07
C ALA A 63 1.02 -4.21 20.80
N PHE A 64 1.19 -5.19 19.91
CA PHE A 64 0.49 -5.24 18.62
C PHE A 64 -0.62 -6.30 18.57
N THR A 65 -1.16 -6.66 19.72
CA THR A 65 -2.24 -7.65 19.88
C THR A 65 -3.63 -7.07 19.68
N THR A 66 -3.78 -5.74 19.74
CA THR A 66 -5.05 -5.05 19.51
C THR A 66 -4.86 -3.87 18.55
N TYR A 67 -5.96 -3.42 17.96
CA TYR A 67 -5.96 -2.27 17.06
C TYR A 67 -5.44 -1.00 17.75
N GLU A 68 -5.84 -0.76 19.00
CA GLU A 68 -5.45 0.41 19.80
C GLU A 68 -3.94 0.44 20.07
N GLY A 69 -3.35 -0.72 20.32
CA GLY A 69 -1.90 -0.84 20.50
C GLY A 69 -1.14 -0.56 19.20
N VAL A 70 -1.69 -1.00 18.05
CA VAL A 70 -1.10 -0.77 16.73
C VAL A 70 -1.21 0.70 16.31
N ILE A 71 -2.38 1.34 16.50
CA ILE A 71 -2.57 2.74 16.09
C ILE A 71 -1.71 3.70 16.93
N GLY A 72 -1.31 3.31 18.14
CA GLY A 72 -0.32 4.05 18.94
C GLY A 72 1.07 4.16 18.28
N ALA A 73 1.41 3.27 17.33
CA ALA A 73 2.67 3.29 16.58
C ALA A 73 2.50 3.69 15.10
N VAL A 74 1.28 4.05 14.69
CA VAL A 74 0.92 4.30 13.29
C VAL A 74 0.31 5.69 13.13
N MET A 75 0.85 6.46 12.18
CA MET A 75 0.27 7.73 11.76
C MET A 75 -0.71 7.50 10.60
N THR A 76 -1.99 7.71 10.85
CA THR A 76 -3.05 7.51 9.85
C THR A 76 -2.79 8.32 8.58
N GLY A 77 -2.97 7.69 7.43
CA GLY A 77 -2.80 8.32 6.11
C GLY A 77 -1.35 8.53 5.66
N ASN A 78 -0.34 8.25 6.49
CA ASN A 78 1.05 8.38 6.07
C ASN A 78 1.96 7.40 6.83
N ALA A 79 2.16 6.25 6.19
CA ALA A 79 2.98 5.16 6.69
C ALA A 79 4.45 5.56 6.90
N SER A 80 5.02 6.41 6.04
CA SER A 80 6.42 6.81 6.15
C SER A 80 6.74 7.58 7.43
N LYS A 81 5.74 8.19 8.08
CA LYS A 81 5.89 8.83 9.38
C LYS A 81 5.52 7.92 10.56
N SER A 82 4.96 6.74 10.33
CA SER A 82 4.65 5.75 11.36
C SER A 82 5.91 5.09 11.92
N GLU A 83 6.05 5.04 13.23
CA GLU A 83 7.16 4.37 13.90
C GLU A 83 7.20 2.87 13.58
N LEU A 84 6.04 2.20 13.58
CA LEU A 84 5.93 0.79 13.21
C LEU A 84 6.50 0.51 11.80
N TYR A 85 6.19 1.38 10.83
CA TYR A 85 6.63 1.20 9.45
C TYR A 85 8.13 1.48 9.29
N LYS A 86 8.65 2.53 9.93
CA LYS A 86 10.08 2.85 9.92
C LYS A 86 10.91 1.74 10.56
N ALA A 87 10.41 1.13 11.64
CA ALA A 87 11.12 0.07 12.32
C ALA A 87 11.32 -1.18 11.44
N ILE A 88 10.37 -1.49 10.55
CA ILE A 88 10.43 -2.70 9.69
C ILE A 88 10.98 -2.45 8.28
N LYS A 89 10.89 -1.22 7.75
CA LYS A 89 11.24 -0.89 6.35
C LYS A 89 11.88 0.50 6.17
N GLY A 90 12.17 1.23 7.25
CA GLY A 90 12.83 2.53 7.18
C GLY A 90 14.26 2.45 6.63
N SER A 91 14.95 3.59 6.55
CA SER A 91 16.35 3.64 6.10
C SER A 91 17.30 2.85 7.01
N HIS A 92 16.98 2.76 8.29
CA HIS A 92 17.70 1.98 9.30
C HIS A 92 16.68 1.15 10.09
N PRO A 93 16.16 0.06 9.51
CA PRO A 93 15.12 -0.72 10.16
C PRO A 93 15.72 -1.50 11.33
N GLU A 94 15.08 -1.39 12.49
CA GLU A 94 15.52 -2.02 13.74
C GLU A 94 14.80 -3.34 14.03
N MET A 95 13.75 -3.65 13.27
CA MET A 95 12.88 -4.79 13.48
C MET A 95 12.81 -5.70 12.24
N PRO A 96 12.74 -7.03 12.46
CA PRO A 96 12.80 -7.71 13.76
C PRO A 96 14.21 -7.67 14.38
N LYS A 97 14.32 -7.59 15.71
CA LYS A 97 15.63 -7.64 16.41
C LYS A 97 16.34 -8.94 16.02
N ASN A 98 17.60 -8.84 15.61
CA ASN A 98 18.45 -9.95 15.14
C ASN A 98 17.86 -10.76 13.97
N GLY A 99 16.90 -10.21 13.23
CA GLY A 99 16.35 -10.84 12.03
C GLY A 99 16.43 -9.91 10.82
N THR A 100 16.02 -10.42 9.67
CA THR A 100 16.05 -9.69 8.41
C THR A 100 14.86 -8.73 8.31
N PRO A 101 15.07 -7.42 8.18
CA PRO A 101 13.99 -6.46 7.96
C PRO A 101 13.34 -6.61 6.59
N LEU A 102 12.19 -5.97 6.39
CA LEU A 102 11.52 -5.99 5.10
C LEU A 102 12.38 -5.23 4.09
N LEU A 103 12.90 -5.96 3.10
CA LEU A 103 13.76 -5.38 2.07
C LEU A 103 13.05 -4.22 1.37
N VAL A 104 13.73 -3.08 1.30
CA VAL A 104 13.35 -2.01 0.39
C VAL A 104 13.55 -2.56 -1.02
N LYS A 105 12.48 -2.97 -1.71
CA LYS A 105 12.53 -2.99 -3.17
C LYS A 105 12.77 -1.53 -3.59
N LYS A 106 14.01 -1.21 -3.98
CA LYS A 106 14.34 0.02 -4.69
C LYS A 106 13.66 0.00 -6.06
#